data_AF-A0A9E3EI64-F1
#
_entry.id   AF-A0A9E3EI64-F1
#
_cell.length_a   1.000
_cell.length_b   1.000
_cell.length_c   1.000
_cell.angle_alpha   90.00
_cell.angle_beta   90.00
_cell.angle_gamma   90.00
#
_symmetry.space_group_name_H-M   'P 1'
#
loop_
_entity.id
_entity.type
_entity.pdbx_description
1 polymer ?
#
loop_
_entity_poly.entity_id
_entity_poly.type
_entity_poly.pdbx_seq_one_letter_code
_entity_poly.pdbx_strand_id
1 'polypeptide(L)' 'RCAVTGERIDIADLRYWSADFQEAYASPQAVLARLGISMPGA' A
#
# COMPACT_ATOMS: atom_id res chain seq x y z
N ARG A 1 1.63 -9.48 1.11
CA ARG A 1 0.44 -8.94 1.83
C ARG A 1 0.62 -7.44 1.96
N CYS A 2 -0.46 -6.65 1.95
CA CYS A 2 -0.38 -5.22 2.15
C CYS A 2 0.14 -4.90 3.56
N ALA A 3 1.14 -4.01 3.66
CA ALA A 3 1.70 -3.58 4.93
C ALA A 3 0.72 -2.74 5.78
N VAL A 4 -0.27 -2.10 5.14
CA VAL A 4 -1.25 -1.23 5.80
C VAL A 4 -2.54 -1.98 6.13
N THR A 5 -3.11 -2.73 5.18
CA THR A 5 -4.40 -3.40 5.36
C THR A 5 -4.29 -4.89 5.72
N GLY A 6 -3.11 -5.50 5.56
CA GLY A 6 -2.92 -6.95 5.74
C GLY A 6 -3.46 -7.83 4.61
N GLU A 7 -4.11 -7.23 3.60
CA GLU A 7 -4.71 -7.93 2.45
C GLU A 7 -3.69 -8.79 1.70
N ARG A 8 -4.10 -9.94 1.16
CA ARG A 8 -3.22 -10.74 0.29
C ARG A 8 -3.07 -10.02 -1.04
N ILE A 9 -1.83 -9.91 -1.52
CA ILE A 9 -1.52 -9.34 -2.83
C ILE A 9 -0.79 -10.46 -3.56
N ASP A 10 -1.38 -10.93 -4.66
CA ASP A 10 -0.71 -11.87 -5.54
C ASP A 10 0.47 -11.19 -6.21
N ILE A 11 1.57 -11.91 -6.41
CA ILE A 11 2.81 -11.34 -6.93
C ILE A 11 2.62 -10.74 -8.34
N ALA A 12 1.71 -11.30 -9.13
CA ALA A 12 1.35 -10.79 -10.45
C ALA A 12 0.59 -9.45 -10.40
N ASP A 13 -0.08 -9.17 -9.28
CA ASP A 13 -0.88 -7.95 -9.07
C ASP A 13 -0.16 -6.91 -8.18
N LEU A 14 1.09 -7.20 -7.78
CA LEU A 14 1.89 -6.29 -6.95
C LEU A 14 2.36 -5.07 -7.75
N ARG A 15 1.55 -4.01 -7.76
CA ARG A 15 1.85 -2.75 -8.47
C ARG A 15 2.52 -1.70 -7.60
N TYR A 16 2.31 -1.74 -6.28
CA TYR A 16 2.81 -0.72 -5.36
C TYR A 16 3.78 -1.37 -4.37
N TRP A 17 5.07 -1.09 -4.53
CA TRP A 17 6.17 -1.59 -3.71
C TRP A 17 7.08 -0.44 -3.28
N SER A 18 7.37 -0.34 -1.99
CA SER A 18 8.42 0.54 -1.48
C SER A 18 9.71 -0.26 -1.34
N ALA A 19 10.75 0.08 -2.11
CA ALA A 19 12.05 -0.57 -2.01
C ALA A 19 12.75 -0.26 -0.67
N ASP A 20 12.64 0.97 -0.17
CA ASP A 20 13.29 1.41 1.06
C ASP A 20 12.71 0.70 2.30
N PHE A 21 11.39 0.54 2.35
CA PHE A 21 10.71 -0.14 3.47
C PHE A 21 10.49 -1.64 3.23
N GLN A 22 10.74 -2.13 2.02
CA GLN A 22 10.42 -3.49 1.58
C GLN A 22 8.95 -3.88 1.87
N GLU A 23 8.04 -2.94 1.62
CA GLU A 23 6.61 -3.05 1.91
C GLU A 23 5.81 -3.12 0.61
N ALA A 24 4.81 -4.00 0.58
CA ALA A 24 3.82 -4.10 -0.49
C ALA A 24 2.53 -3.36 -0.12
N TYR A 25 1.86 -2.74 -1.09
CA TYR A 25 0.58 -2.06 -0.90
C TYR A 25 -0.47 -2.52 -1.92
N ALA A 26 -1.70 -2.73 -1.45
CA ALA A 26 -2.79 -3.22 -2.29
C ALA A 26 -3.40 -2.12 -3.17
N SER A 27 -3.24 -0.86 -2.79
CA SER A 27 -3.83 0.28 -3.49
C SER A 27 -3.01 1.56 -3.29
N PRO A 28 -3.20 2.60 -4.14
CA PRO A 28 -2.64 3.93 -3.89
C PRO A 28 -3.03 4.51 -2.54
N GLN A 29 -4.27 4.27 -2.09
CA GLN A 29 -4.77 4.75 -0.81
C GLN A 29 -3.98 4.17 0.36
N ALA A 30 -3.58 2.89 0.27
CA ALA A 30 -2.71 2.27 1.26
C ALA A 30 -1.31 2.93 1.28
N VAL A 31 -0.76 3.30 0.11
CA VAL A 31 0.50 4.06 0.04
C VAL A 31 0.35 5.43 0.71
N LEU A 32 -0.70 6.17 0.36
CA LEU A 32 -0.96 7.51 0.93
C LEU A 32 -1.16 7.47 2.44
N ALA A 33 -1.91 6.48 2.94
CA ALA A 33 -2.07 6.24 4.38
C ALA A 33 -0.73 5.97 5.07
N ARG A 34 0.16 5.18 4.45
CA ARG A 34 1.52 4.93 4.98
C ARG A 34 2.37 6.21 5.07
N LEU A 35 2.22 7.10 4.09
CA LEU A 35 2.89 8.39 4.05
C LEU A 35 2.26 9.44 4.96
N GLY A 36 1.17 9.11 5.67
CA GLY A 36 0.44 10.04 6.54
C GLY A 36 -0.33 11.11 5.77
N ILE A 37 -0.59 10.88 4.47
CA ILE A 37 -1.35 11.80 3.63
C ILE A 37 -2.84 11.48 3.82
N SER A 38 -3.52 12.32 4.60
CA SER A 38 -4.98 12.26 4.72
C SER A 38 -5.61 12.73 3.42
N MET A 39 -6.28 11.84 2.70
CA MET A 39 -7.17 12.24 1.61
C MET A 39 -8.41 12.91 2.23
N PRO A 40 -8.76 14.15 1.88
CA PRO A 40 -10.01 14.74 2.34
C PRO A 40 -11.19 14.00 1.67
N GLY A 41 -11.97 13.26 2.47
CA GLY A 41 -13.32 12.80 2.12
C GLY A 41 -13.44 11.52 1.30
N ALA A 42 -13.14 10.37 1.90
CA ALA A 42 -13.68 9.08 1.50
C ALA A 42 -14.20 8.33 2.73
#